data_AF-A0A9E7MWB3-F1
#
_entry.id   AF-A0A9E7MWB3-F1
#
_cell.length_a   1.000
_cell.length_b   1.000
_cell.length_c   1.000
_cell.angle_alpha   90.00
_cell.angle_beta   90.00
_cell.angle_gamma   90.00
#
_symmetry.space_group_name_H-M   'P 1'
#
loop_
_entity.id
_entity.type
_entity.pdbx_description
1 polymer ?
#
loop_
_entity_poly.entity_id
_entity_poly.type
_entity_poly.pdbx_seq_one_letter_code
_entity_poly.pdbx_strand_id
1 'polypeptide(L)'
;MEGRSMTREDVLIKDLIYHFSQAYEEKIKSAIKISREIVNMPISPFNPSKGYHPVLVFRKYFGGVKKEVPVSLLELKVLNRYNMPPWKKTIVFDLDTDTAGEYTFNNAHIMYIGNSRSIEYITKKLQEILKLMRKPPIGVTICYEEIYLEYESSKFIKLEIHGGEFRIESKISEYKVLARIFGRALPYIESTFRSKNKEFYKLLFAYSLESRSEFESFFMRYIYPKLNPEQKEFLDEMHDYRNFITLLYDNLARINRGTFQDEVGVRINRRISYARPLDIAIRFTDGGIQVGREAFNPLVTLYL
;
A
#
# COMPACT_ATOMS: atom_id res chain seq x y z
N MET A 1 -1.95 24.88 44.49
CA MET A 1 -1.59 25.05 43.07
C MET A 1 -0.50 24.04 42.77
N GLU A 2 -0.87 22.89 42.22
CA GLU A 2 0.08 21.83 41.88
C GLU A 2 0.95 22.29 40.70
N GLY A 3 2.26 22.35 40.94
CA GLY A 3 3.25 22.60 39.90
C GLY A 3 3.27 21.43 38.93
N ARG A 4 2.55 21.53 37.81
CA ARG A 4 2.73 20.63 36.67
C ARG A 4 4.19 20.79 36.19
N SER A 5 5.00 19.77 36.43
CA SER A 5 6.33 19.66 35.84
C SER A 5 6.20 19.77 34.32
N MET A 6 6.86 20.76 33.70
CA MET A 6 6.85 20.94 32.25
C MET A 6 7.47 19.70 31.59
N THR A 7 6.72 19.09 30.67
CA THR A 7 7.23 17.96 29.90
C THR A 7 8.23 18.45 28.84
N ARG A 8 9.09 17.54 28.33
CA ARG A 8 10.01 17.87 27.21
C ARG A 8 9.24 18.37 25.98
N GLU A 9 8.04 17.86 25.78
CA GLU A 9 7.16 18.29 24.69
C GLU A 9 6.67 19.74 24.89
N ASP A 10 6.28 20.12 26.12
CA ASP A 10 5.89 21.51 26.43
C ASP A 10 7.04 22.49 26.21
N VAL A 11 8.28 22.11 26.56
CA VAL A 11 9.47 22.92 26.31
C VAL A 11 9.69 23.12 24.81
N LEU A 12 9.65 22.02 24.05
CA LEU A 12 9.81 22.05 22.60
C LEU A 12 8.75 22.94 21.92
N ILE A 13 7.48 22.85 22.35
CA ILE A 13 6.40 23.66 21.80
C ILE A 13 6.68 25.15 22.06
N LYS A 14 7.11 25.52 23.28
CA LYS A 14 7.48 26.91 23.58
C LYS A 14 8.63 27.41 22.70
N ASP A 15 9.66 26.60 22.51
CA ASP A 15 10.80 26.94 21.63
C ASP A 15 10.32 27.16 20.19
N LEU A 16 9.44 26.30 19.67
CA LEU A 16 8.91 26.42 18.31
C LEU A 16 8.00 27.63 18.13
N ILE A 17 7.16 27.95 19.11
CA ILE A 17 6.30 29.15 19.10
C ILE A 17 7.15 30.42 19.04
N TYR A 18 8.26 30.48 19.80
CA TYR A 18 9.21 31.59 19.73
C TYR A 18 9.75 31.80 18.32
N HIS A 19 9.95 30.72 17.55
CA HIS A 19 10.44 30.82 16.18
C HIS A 19 9.38 31.20 15.14
N PHE A 20 8.10 30.89 15.33
CA PHE A 20 7.08 31.11 14.28
C PHE A 20 5.98 32.09 14.70
N SER A 21 5.08 31.68 15.59
CA SER A 21 4.01 32.48 16.21
C SER A 21 3.14 31.54 17.05
N GLN A 22 2.48 32.08 18.08
CA GLN A 22 1.51 31.34 18.89
C GLN A 22 0.29 30.85 18.09
N ALA A 23 -0.04 31.51 16.97
CA ALA A 23 -1.14 31.09 16.10
C ALA A 23 -0.96 29.67 15.51
N TYR A 24 0.27 29.15 15.47
CA TYR A 24 0.58 27.80 14.95
C TYR A 24 0.68 26.73 16.03
N GLU A 25 0.47 27.08 17.31
CA GLU A 25 0.70 26.17 18.44
C GLU A 25 -0.02 24.83 18.28
N GLU A 26 -1.34 24.84 18.03
CA GLU A 26 -2.12 23.60 17.87
C GLU A 26 -1.67 22.79 16.66
N LYS A 27 -1.38 23.46 15.55
CA LYS A 27 -0.87 22.81 14.32
C LYS A 27 0.49 22.15 14.55
N ILE A 28 1.37 22.79 15.30
CA ILE A 28 2.69 22.26 15.70
C ILE A 28 2.52 21.05 16.61
N LYS A 29 1.64 21.13 17.63
CA LYS A 29 1.32 20.01 18.53
C LYS A 29 0.84 18.79 17.75
N SER A 30 -0.16 18.97 16.88
CA SER A 30 -0.68 17.88 16.05
C SER A 30 0.39 17.28 15.14
N ALA A 31 1.22 18.11 14.51
CA ALA A 31 2.31 17.64 13.65
C ALA A 31 3.35 16.82 14.44
N ILE A 32 3.73 17.25 15.65
CA ILE A 32 4.66 16.50 16.51
C ILE A 32 4.04 15.16 16.91
N LYS A 33 2.81 15.17 17.45
CA LYS A 33 2.08 13.96 17.88
C LYS A 33 2.04 12.92 16.76
N ILE A 34 1.54 13.30 15.59
CA ILE A 34 1.37 12.37 14.46
C ILE A 34 2.72 11.91 13.89
N SER A 35 3.70 12.80 13.81
CA SER A 35 5.05 12.41 13.36
C SER A 35 5.71 11.40 14.29
N ARG A 36 5.47 11.48 15.61
CA ARG A 36 5.97 10.48 16.57
C ARG A 36 5.31 9.12 16.34
N GLU A 37 4.00 9.08 16.09
CA GLU A 37 3.31 7.84 15.74
C GLU A 37 3.88 7.21 14.46
N ILE A 38 4.09 8.01 13.42
CA ILE A 38 4.71 7.56 12.15
C ILE A 38 6.10 6.99 12.38
N VAL A 39 6.91 7.60 13.25
CA VAL A 39 8.27 7.13 13.59
C VAL A 39 8.23 5.79 14.31
N ASN A 40 7.22 5.53 15.14
CA ASN A 40 7.11 4.27 15.88
C ASN A 40 6.63 3.09 15.02
N MET A 41 6.04 3.35 13.84
CA MET A 41 5.55 2.29 12.95
C MET A 41 6.69 1.46 12.33
N PRO A 42 6.71 0.12 12.45
CA PRO A 42 7.79 -0.73 11.95
C PRO A 42 8.01 -0.70 10.42
N ILE A 43 6.98 -0.35 9.65
CA ILE A 43 7.08 -0.23 8.18
C ILE A 43 7.51 1.16 7.74
N SER A 44 7.33 2.18 8.58
CA SER A 44 7.65 3.56 8.27
C SER A 44 9.12 3.72 7.91
N PRO A 45 9.47 4.47 6.86
CA PRO A 45 10.85 4.76 6.51
C PRO A 45 11.53 5.64 7.56
N PHE A 46 10.78 6.30 8.44
CA PHE A 46 11.29 7.15 9.52
C PHE A 46 11.56 6.37 10.82
N ASN A 47 11.30 5.07 10.86
CA ASN A 47 11.52 4.27 12.04
C ASN A 47 13.02 4.19 12.40
N PRO A 48 13.43 4.49 13.65
CA PRO A 48 14.85 4.52 14.03
C PRO A 48 15.54 3.16 13.92
N SER A 49 14.80 2.06 14.03
CA SER A 49 15.34 0.70 13.84
C SER A 49 15.95 0.47 12.44
N LYS A 50 15.64 1.35 11.47
CA LYS A 50 16.25 1.36 10.13
C LYS A 50 17.61 2.07 10.08
N GLY A 51 18.14 2.54 11.21
CA GLY A 51 19.47 3.17 11.32
C GLY A 51 19.50 4.69 11.05
N TYR A 52 18.35 5.35 11.00
CA TYR A 52 18.25 6.79 10.76
C TYR A 52 17.69 7.54 11.97
N HIS A 53 18.15 8.77 12.17
CA HIS A 53 17.55 9.68 13.14
C HIS A 53 16.35 10.42 12.51
N PRO A 54 15.11 10.25 13.03
CA PRO A 54 13.95 10.93 12.50
C PRO A 54 13.91 12.40 12.92
N VAL A 55 13.77 13.28 11.93
CA VAL A 55 13.74 14.72 12.12
C VAL A 55 12.47 15.30 11.51
N LEU A 56 11.75 16.12 12.26
CA LEU A 56 10.64 16.93 11.75
C LEU A 56 11.15 18.36 11.51
N VAL A 57 11.05 18.87 10.29
CA VAL A 57 11.44 20.24 9.95
C VAL A 57 10.20 21.09 9.79
N PHE A 58 9.97 21.99 10.74
CA PHE A 58 8.96 23.03 10.58
C PHE A 58 9.48 24.10 9.64
N ARG A 59 8.66 24.47 8.66
CA ARG A 59 9.02 25.39 7.59
C ARG A 59 7.94 26.44 7.43
N LYS A 60 8.34 27.70 7.24
CA LYS A 60 7.40 28.80 6.99
C LYS A 60 8.04 29.87 6.10
N TYR A 61 7.24 30.46 5.23
CA TYR A 61 7.64 31.63 4.46
C TYR A 61 7.20 32.92 5.15
N PHE A 62 8.14 33.85 5.28
CA PHE A 62 7.91 35.22 5.75
C PHE A 62 8.23 36.15 4.58
N GLY A 63 7.22 36.37 3.73
CA GLY A 63 7.44 37.01 2.43
C GLY A 63 8.36 36.13 1.55
N GLY A 64 9.52 36.66 1.15
CA GLY A 64 10.51 35.92 0.36
C GLY A 64 11.51 35.09 1.19
N VAL A 65 11.49 35.21 2.53
CA VAL A 65 12.46 34.53 3.41
C VAL A 65 11.86 33.25 3.95
N LYS A 66 12.57 32.14 3.77
CA LYS A 66 12.20 30.82 4.26
C LYS A 66 12.87 30.54 5.60
N LYS A 67 12.07 30.28 6.65
CA LYS A 67 12.57 29.88 7.97
C LYS A 67 12.33 28.39 8.17
N GLU A 68 13.36 27.67 8.60
CA GLU A 68 13.31 26.24 8.91
C GLU A 68 13.80 25.98 10.32
N VAL A 69 13.05 25.19 11.08
CA VAL A 69 13.40 24.77 12.44
C VAL A 69 13.31 23.24 12.51
N PRO A 70 14.46 22.55 12.43
CA PRO A 70 14.53 21.09 12.55
C PRO A 70 14.36 20.66 14.01
N VAL A 71 13.66 19.55 14.22
CA VAL A 71 13.33 18.99 15.54
C VAL A 71 13.64 17.50 15.55
N SER A 72 14.33 17.04 16.59
CA SER A 72 14.53 15.62 16.84
C SER A 72 13.23 15.00 17.39
N LEU A 73 12.67 14.01 16.69
CA LEU A 73 11.48 13.29 17.16
C LEU A 73 11.79 12.26 18.27
N LEU A 74 13.07 11.94 18.48
CA LEU A 74 13.52 11.05 19.57
C LEU A 74 13.81 11.82 20.86
N GLU A 75 14.49 12.95 20.75
CA GLU A 75 14.93 13.73 21.90
C GLU A 75 13.95 14.84 22.27
N LEU A 76 12.99 15.13 21.38
CA LEU A 76 12.02 16.22 21.50
C LEU A 76 12.71 17.56 21.78
N LYS A 77 13.67 17.91 20.94
CA LYS A 77 14.44 19.17 21.02
C LYS A 77 14.70 19.77 19.66
N VAL A 78 14.87 21.09 19.62
CA VAL A 78 15.30 21.82 18.42
C VAL A 78 16.74 21.45 18.08
N LEU A 79 16.98 21.22 16.79
CA LEU A 79 18.29 20.93 16.23
C LEU A 79 18.87 22.21 15.61
N ASN A 80 20.19 22.31 15.65
CA ASN A 80 21.00 23.36 15.06
C ASN A 80 22.18 22.72 14.30
N ARG A 81 23.04 23.53 13.69
CA ARG A 81 24.19 23.04 12.91
C ARG A 81 25.17 22.15 13.68
N TYR A 82 25.21 22.26 15.02
CA TYR A 82 26.19 21.57 15.87
C TYR A 82 25.68 20.24 16.42
N ASN A 83 24.37 20.09 16.59
CA ASN A 83 23.76 18.88 17.15
C ASN A 83 22.92 18.10 16.11
N MET A 84 23.01 18.47 14.83
CA MET A 84 22.32 17.80 13.74
C MET A 84 22.90 16.39 13.55
N PRO A 85 22.08 15.33 13.60
CA PRO A 85 22.53 13.97 13.31
C PRO A 85 23.01 13.84 11.87
N PRO A 86 24.14 13.13 11.63
CA PRO A 86 24.68 12.95 10.27
C PRO A 86 23.77 12.08 9.39
N TRP A 87 23.24 10.99 9.95
CA TRP A 87 22.33 10.07 9.28
C TRP A 87 20.90 10.35 9.71
N LYS A 88 20.24 11.30 9.04
CA LYS A 88 18.87 11.71 9.37
C LYS A 88 17.90 11.42 8.25
N LYS A 89 16.64 11.18 8.61
CA LYS A 89 15.52 11.11 7.67
C LYS A 89 14.47 12.12 8.07
N THR A 90 14.04 12.94 7.12
CA THR A 90 13.34 14.18 7.43
C THR A 90 11.90 14.16 6.91
N ILE A 91 10.97 14.49 7.80
CA ILE A 91 9.62 14.92 7.45
C ILE A 91 9.67 16.44 7.43
N VAL A 92 9.37 17.07 6.29
CA VAL A 92 9.19 18.53 6.25
C VAL A 92 7.72 18.81 6.55
N PHE A 93 7.42 19.84 7.32
CA PHE A 93 6.06 20.28 7.59
C PHE A 93 5.96 21.79 7.39
N ASP A 94 5.27 22.16 6.33
CA ASP A 94 5.06 23.54 5.93
C ASP A 94 3.87 24.15 6.68
N LEU A 95 4.16 25.11 7.55
CA LEU A 95 3.14 25.78 8.36
C LEU A 95 2.14 26.57 7.52
N ASP A 96 2.45 26.89 6.26
CA ASP A 96 1.55 27.62 5.37
C ASP A 96 0.60 26.68 4.62
N THR A 97 1.08 25.54 4.12
CA THR A 97 0.30 24.68 3.21
C THR A 97 -0.15 23.35 3.79
N ASP A 98 0.55 22.83 4.77
CA ASP A 98 0.29 21.49 5.28
C ASP A 98 -0.77 21.52 6.36
N THR A 99 -1.32 20.36 6.70
CA THR A 99 -2.30 20.19 7.76
C THR A 99 -1.96 18.93 8.53
N ALA A 100 -2.34 18.90 9.80
CA ALA A 100 -2.18 17.76 10.68
C ALA A 100 -3.41 17.64 11.56
N GLY A 101 -3.93 16.42 11.74
CA GLY A 101 -5.12 16.20 12.53
C GLY A 101 -5.54 14.75 12.62
N GLU A 102 -6.64 14.53 13.33
CA GLU A 102 -7.20 13.20 13.53
C GLU A 102 -8.73 13.22 13.47
N TYR A 103 -9.30 12.10 13.04
CA TYR A 103 -10.73 11.85 13.02
C TYR A 103 -11.00 10.35 12.99
N THR A 104 -12.23 9.95 13.26
CA THR A 104 -12.65 8.54 13.19
C THR A 104 -13.52 8.32 11.94
N PHE A 105 -13.25 7.24 11.21
CA PHE A 105 -14.07 6.82 10.08
C PHE A 105 -14.16 5.30 10.01
N ASN A 106 -15.39 4.77 9.89
CA ASN A 106 -15.66 3.33 9.82
C ASN A 106 -14.95 2.52 10.93
N ASN A 107 -15.02 3.01 12.17
CA ASN A 107 -14.35 2.47 13.37
C ASN A 107 -12.81 2.45 13.33
N ALA A 108 -12.18 3.04 12.31
CA ALA A 108 -10.74 3.24 12.25
C ALA A 108 -10.39 4.64 12.76
N HIS A 109 -9.38 4.74 13.63
CA HIS A 109 -8.79 6.01 14.02
C HIS A 109 -7.85 6.48 12.89
N ILE A 110 -8.14 7.62 12.28
CA ILE A 110 -7.35 8.18 11.17
C ILE A 110 -6.56 9.38 11.67
N MET A 111 -5.24 9.31 11.54
CA MET A 111 -4.31 10.43 11.73
C MET A 111 -3.73 10.84 10.38
N TYR A 112 -3.51 12.13 10.17
CA TYR A 112 -2.92 12.61 8.92
C TYR A 112 -1.95 13.77 9.14
N ILE A 113 -0.93 13.83 8.30
CA ILE A 113 0.01 14.93 8.18
C ILE A 113 0.43 15.10 6.72
N GLY A 114 0.42 16.33 6.19
CA GLY A 114 0.91 16.63 4.84
C GLY A 114 0.16 17.76 4.16
N ASN A 115 0.37 17.95 2.86
CA ASN A 115 -0.27 19.03 2.10
C ASN A 115 -1.80 18.94 2.13
N SER A 116 -2.47 20.05 2.47
CA SER A 116 -3.93 20.07 2.66
C SER A 116 -4.74 19.55 1.47
N ARG A 117 -4.35 19.91 0.23
CA ARG A 117 -5.05 19.45 -0.99
C ARG A 117 -4.83 17.97 -1.25
N SER A 118 -3.60 17.51 -1.06
CA SER A 118 -3.25 16.09 -1.23
C SER A 118 -3.96 15.22 -0.18
N ILE A 119 -4.01 15.66 1.07
CA ILE A 119 -4.71 14.96 2.15
C ILE A 119 -6.20 14.84 1.86
N GLU A 120 -6.85 15.90 1.38
CA GLU A 120 -8.27 15.85 1.02
C GLU A 120 -8.53 14.83 -0.11
N TYR A 121 -7.71 14.86 -1.16
CA TYR A 121 -7.80 13.91 -2.27
C TYR A 121 -7.60 12.46 -1.82
N ILE A 122 -6.52 12.20 -1.08
CA ILE A 122 -6.18 10.87 -0.56
C ILE A 122 -7.28 10.36 0.37
N THR A 123 -7.76 11.22 1.27
CA THR A 123 -8.83 10.88 2.21
C THR A 123 -10.09 10.44 1.49
N LYS A 124 -10.54 11.15 0.45
CA LYS A 124 -11.73 10.76 -0.33
C LYS A 124 -11.55 9.37 -0.97
N LYS A 125 -10.40 9.12 -1.60
CA LYS A 125 -10.12 7.81 -2.22
C LYS A 125 -10.02 6.70 -1.18
N LEU A 126 -9.36 6.98 -0.06
CA LEU A 126 -9.15 6.03 1.02
C LEU A 126 -10.48 5.68 1.71
N GLN A 127 -11.38 6.64 1.93
CA GLN A 127 -12.70 6.38 2.50
C GLN A 127 -13.51 5.40 1.65
N GLU A 128 -13.51 5.54 0.32
CA GLU A 128 -14.16 4.58 -0.58
C GLU A 128 -13.50 3.20 -0.53
N ILE A 129 -12.16 3.14 -0.47
CA ILE A 129 -11.44 1.88 -0.26
C ILE A 129 -11.90 1.24 1.06
N LEU A 130 -11.84 1.97 2.17
CA LEU A 130 -12.18 1.49 3.52
C LEU A 130 -13.64 1.02 3.65
N LYS A 131 -14.58 1.65 2.93
CA LYS A 131 -15.99 1.20 2.88
C LYS A 131 -16.15 -0.16 2.20
N LEU A 132 -15.33 -0.43 1.18
CA LEU A 132 -15.40 -1.66 0.38
C LEU A 132 -14.52 -2.79 0.95
N MET A 133 -13.65 -2.49 1.91
CA MET A 133 -12.85 -3.48 2.61
C MET A 133 -13.73 -4.39 3.45
N ARG A 134 -13.38 -5.68 3.48
CA ARG A 134 -14.12 -6.68 4.27
C ARG A 134 -13.68 -6.67 5.74
N LYS A 135 -12.40 -6.39 6.04
CA LYS A 135 -11.90 -6.15 7.40
C LYS A 135 -11.32 -4.73 7.50
N PRO A 136 -11.95 -3.80 8.24
CA PRO A 136 -11.39 -2.47 8.44
C PRO A 136 -10.12 -2.53 9.31
N PRO A 137 -9.16 -1.63 9.08
CA PRO A 137 -8.00 -1.46 9.96
C PRO A 137 -8.42 -0.87 11.31
N ILE A 138 -7.60 -1.10 12.35
CA ILE A 138 -7.80 -0.47 13.68
C ILE A 138 -7.32 0.98 13.68
N GLY A 139 -6.28 1.28 12.90
CA GLY A 139 -5.66 2.59 12.79
C GLY A 139 -5.23 2.86 11.35
N VAL A 140 -5.29 4.12 10.95
CA VAL A 140 -4.82 4.60 9.66
C VAL A 140 -3.99 5.83 9.89
N THR A 141 -2.77 5.86 9.37
CA THR A 141 -1.92 7.04 9.41
C THR A 141 -1.54 7.46 8.01
N ILE A 142 -1.86 8.69 7.63
CA ILE A 142 -1.54 9.28 6.34
C ILE A 142 -0.35 10.23 6.54
N CYS A 143 0.77 9.95 5.90
CA CYS A 143 1.94 10.82 5.86
C CYS A 143 2.18 11.21 4.41
N TYR A 144 1.72 12.39 4.04
CA TYR A 144 1.70 12.85 2.64
C TYR A 144 0.99 11.83 1.73
N GLU A 145 1.75 11.16 0.88
CA GLU A 145 1.24 10.19 -0.12
C GLU A 145 1.33 8.74 0.37
N GLU A 146 1.97 8.52 1.52
CA GLU A 146 2.10 7.22 2.16
C GLU A 146 0.97 7.02 3.18
N ILE A 147 0.33 5.87 3.12
CA ILE A 147 -0.78 5.49 4.00
C ILE A 147 -0.40 4.20 4.70
N TYR A 148 -0.50 4.21 6.01
CA TYR A 148 -0.16 3.09 6.88
C TYR A 148 -1.45 2.55 7.50
N LEU A 149 -1.84 1.34 7.11
CA LEU A 149 -2.98 0.64 7.70
C LEU A 149 -2.47 -0.30 8.78
N GLU A 150 -2.99 -0.12 9.99
CA GLU A 150 -2.66 -0.94 11.16
C GLU A 150 -3.76 -1.97 11.42
N TYR A 151 -3.33 -3.20 11.70
CA TYR A 151 -4.16 -4.32 12.11
C TYR A 151 -3.60 -4.94 13.39
N GLU A 152 -4.41 -5.80 14.01
CA GLU A 152 -4.04 -6.55 15.22
C GLU A 152 -2.69 -7.28 15.09
N SER A 153 -2.02 -7.47 16.22
CA SER A 153 -0.71 -8.14 16.32
C SER A 153 0.40 -7.46 15.51
N SER A 154 0.40 -6.12 15.47
CA SER A 154 1.44 -5.31 14.81
C SER A 154 1.60 -5.62 13.32
N LYS A 155 0.51 -5.99 12.65
CA LYS A 155 0.47 -6.22 11.21
C LYS A 155 0.18 -4.90 10.51
N PHE A 156 0.99 -4.56 9.51
CA PHE A 156 0.85 -3.31 8.78
C PHE A 156 0.82 -3.54 7.27
N ILE A 157 0.02 -2.71 6.60
CA ILE A 157 -0.01 -2.60 5.14
C ILE A 157 0.32 -1.15 4.79
N LYS A 158 1.31 -0.96 3.92
CA LYS A 158 1.64 0.34 3.34
C LYS A 158 0.93 0.48 2.01
N LEU A 159 0.23 1.59 1.82
CA LEU A 159 -0.29 2.02 0.53
C LEU A 159 0.39 3.33 0.13
N GLU A 160 0.53 3.56 -1.16
CA GLU A 160 0.92 4.86 -1.70
C GLU A 160 -0.09 5.26 -2.78
N ILE A 161 -0.59 6.50 -2.68
CA ILE A 161 -1.51 7.08 -3.65
C ILE A 161 -0.90 8.37 -4.19
N HIS A 162 -0.39 8.31 -5.42
CA HIS A 162 0.19 9.46 -6.12
C HIS A 162 -0.53 9.67 -7.45
N GLY A 163 -1.37 10.71 -7.52
CA GLY A 163 -2.18 11.00 -8.70
C GLY A 163 -3.07 9.81 -9.11
N GLY A 164 -2.75 9.19 -10.25
CA GLY A 164 -3.44 8.01 -10.79
C GLY A 164 -2.74 6.68 -10.50
N GLU A 165 -1.67 6.67 -9.72
CA GLU A 165 -0.91 5.48 -9.33
C GLU A 165 -1.30 4.99 -7.94
N PHE A 166 -1.40 3.67 -7.79
CA PHE A 166 -1.63 2.99 -6.52
C PHE A 166 -0.55 1.94 -6.29
N ARG A 167 0.17 2.02 -5.18
CA ARG A 167 1.12 0.98 -4.77
C ARG A 167 0.70 0.37 -3.46
N ILE A 168 0.92 -0.93 -3.34
CA ILE A 168 0.76 -1.66 -2.09
C ILE A 168 2.05 -2.39 -1.76
N GLU A 169 2.47 -2.27 -0.50
CA GLU A 169 3.54 -3.03 0.10
C GLU A 169 3.02 -3.60 1.43
N SER A 170 3.22 -4.89 1.65
CA SER A 170 2.70 -5.57 2.84
C SER A 170 3.80 -6.37 3.52
N LYS A 171 3.89 -6.24 4.85
CA LYS A 171 4.66 -7.18 5.69
C LYS A 171 3.85 -8.43 6.08
N ILE A 172 2.55 -8.46 5.81
CA ILE A 172 1.75 -9.68 5.90
C ILE A 172 2.16 -10.57 4.75
N SER A 173 2.74 -11.73 5.06
CA SER A 173 3.30 -12.65 4.06
C SER A 173 2.23 -13.24 3.16
N GLU A 174 1.02 -13.53 3.66
CA GLU A 174 0.03 -14.31 2.92
C GLU A 174 -0.95 -13.47 2.08
N TYR A 175 -0.86 -13.54 0.75
CA TYR A 175 -1.81 -12.87 -0.16
C TYR A 175 -3.26 -13.31 0.05
N LYS A 176 -3.50 -14.53 0.53
CA LYS A 176 -4.85 -14.99 0.90
C LYS A 176 -5.47 -14.13 2.00
N VAL A 177 -4.68 -13.76 3.00
CA VAL A 177 -5.13 -12.93 4.12
C VAL A 177 -5.39 -11.51 3.61
N LEU A 178 -4.47 -10.97 2.81
CA LEU A 178 -4.64 -9.66 2.19
C LEU A 178 -5.88 -9.60 1.29
N ALA A 179 -6.12 -10.61 0.45
CA ALA A 179 -7.28 -10.67 -0.44
C ALA A 179 -8.59 -10.63 0.36
N ARG A 180 -8.63 -11.36 1.48
CA ARG A 180 -9.76 -11.35 2.40
C ARG A 180 -9.93 -10.02 3.12
N ILE A 181 -8.85 -9.32 3.44
CA ILE A 181 -8.91 -7.99 4.08
C ILE A 181 -9.50 -6.97 3.11
N PHE A 182 -8.95 -6.89 1.89
CA PHE A 182 -9.39 -5.91 0.90
C PHE A 182 -10.75 -6.25 0.25
N GLY A 183 -11.02 -7.52 -0.05
CA GLY A 183 -12.28 -7.95 -0.65
C GLY A 183 -12.69 -7.10 -1.86
N ARG A 184 -13.89 -6.52 -1.80
CA ARG A 184 -14.47 -5.71 -2.89
C ARG A 184 -13.72 -4.40 -3.16
N ALA A 185 -12.82 -3.98 -2.27
CA ALA A 185 -11.95 -2.84 -2.54
C ALA A 185 -11.00 -3.11 -3.72
N LEU A 186 -10.61 -4.37 -3.99
CA LEU A 186 -9.67 -4.70 -5.08
C LEU A 186 -10.22 -4.35 -6.46
N PRO A 187 -11.45 -4.78 -6.86
CA PRO A 187 -12.07 -4.31 -8.10
C PRO A 187 -12.23 -2.78 -8.20
N TYR A 188 -12.52 -2.10 -7.09
CA TYR A 188 -12.63 -0.64 -7.07
C TYR A 188 -11.27 0.04 -7.30
N ILE A 189 -10.21 -0.42 -6.64
CA ILE A 189 -8.84 0.07 -6.84
C ILE A 189 -8.41 -0.20 -8.28
N GLU A 190 -8.74 -1.38 -8.80
CA GLU A 190 -8.42 -1.77 -10.17
C GLU A 190 -9.04 -0.81 -11.20
N SER A 191 -10.30 -0.42 -11.02
CA SER A 191 -10.98 0.48 -11.95
C SER A 191 -10.64 1.96 -11.74
N THR A 192 -10.30 2.36 -10.51
CA THR A 192 -10.08 3.78 -10.15
C THR A 192 -8.69 4.28 -10.52
N PHE A 193 -7.66 3.47 -10.31
CA PHE A 193 -6.27 3.87 -10.54
C PHE A 193 -5.82 3.41 -11.93
N ARG A 194 -4.95 4.18 -12.60
CA ARG A 194 -4.42 3.81 -13.92
C ARG A 194 -3.26 2.82 -13.81
N SER A 195 -2.31 3.13 -12.92
CA SER A 195 -1.11 2.31 -12.72
C SER A 195 -1.14 1.64 -11.36
N LYS A 196 -0.68 0.37 -11.29
CA LYS A 196 -0.46 -0.35 -10.04
C LYS A 196 0.84 -1.15 -10.10
N ASN A 197 1.44 -1.41 -8.94
CA ASN A 197 2.63 -2.25 -8.84
C ASN A 197 2.29 -3.75 -8.95
N LYS A 198 3.30 -4.58 -9.21
CA LYS A 198 3.15 -6.05 -9.32
C LYS A 198 2.45 -6.70 -8.12
N GLU A 199 2.67 -6.17 -6.93
CA GLU A 199 2.08 -6.68 -5.67
C GLU A 199 0.56 -6.55 -5.66
N PHE A 200 0.03 -5.47 -6.24
CA PHE A 200 -1.41 -5.33 -6.44
C PHE A 200 -1.97 -6.41 -7.36
N TYR A 201 -1.30 -6.72 -8.47
CA TYR A 201 -1.80 -7.73 -9.42
C TYR A 201 -1.73 -9.15 -8.86
N LYS A 202 -0.71 -9.48 -8.05
CA LYS A 202 -0.67 -10.73 -7.28
C LYS A 202 -1.84 -10.83 -6.31
N LEU A 203 -2.13 -9.74 -5.60
CA LEU A 203 -3.25 -9.65 -4.68
C LEU A 203 -4.60 -9.80 -5.40
N LEU A 204 -4.75 -9.14 -6.56
CA LEU A 204 -5.93 -9.25 -7.41
C LEU A 204 -6.13 -10.69 -7.92
N PHE A 205 -5.05 -11.37 -8.30
CA PHE A 205 -5.09 -12.79 -8.66
C PHE A 205 -5.51 -13.67 -7.47
N ALA A 206 -4.90 -13.45 -6.30
CA ALA A 206 -5.26 -14.18 -5.07
C ALA A 206 -6.75 -14.01 -4.70
N TYR A 207 -7.30 -12.82 -4.91
CA TYR A 207 -8.72 -12.50 -4.78
C TYR A 207 -9.57 -13.21 -5.82
N SER A 208 -9.14 -13.25 -7.08
CA SER A 208 -9.86 -13.96 -8.14
C SER A 208 -10.06 -15.45 -7.83
N LEU A 209 -9.15 -16.05 -7.06
CA LEU A 209 -9.24 -17.44 -6.63
C LEU A 209 -10.19 -17.64 -5.42
N GLU A 210 -10.87 -16.62 -4.88
CA GLU A 210 -11.88 -16.81 -3.81
C GLU A 210 -13.13 -17.55 -4.31
N SER A 211 -13.52 -17.36 -5.58
CA SER A 211 -14.66 -18.04 -6.19
C SER A 211 -14.46 -18.28 -7.69
N ARG A 212 -15.15 -19.29 -8.24
CA ARG A 212 -15.11 -19.61 -9.68
C ARG A 212 -15.51 -18.42 -10.56
N SER A 213 -16.53 -17.67 -10.15
CA SER A 213 -17.04 -16.52 -10.92
C SER A 213 -16.05 -15.35 -10.98
N GLU A 214 -15.34 -15.09 -9.87
CA GLU A 214 -14.30 -14.06 -9.82
C GLU A 214 -13.08 -14.47 -10.66
N PHE A 215 -12.71 -15.75 -10.62
CA PHE A 215 -11.64 -16.28 -11.46
C PHE A 215 -11.98 -16.22 -12.94
N GLU A 216 -13.19 -16.63 -13.34
CA GLU A 216 -13.65 -16.55 -14.73
C GLU A 216 -13.60 -15.11 -15.24
N SER A 217 -14.07 -14.15 -14.43
CA SER A 217 -14.01 -12.71 -14.76
C SER A 217 -12.56 -12.22 -14.91
N PHE A 218 -11.67 -12.64 -14.01
CA PHE A 218 -10.25 -12.32 -14.08
C PHE A 218 -9.61 -12.91 -15.33
N PHE A 219 -9.88 -14.19 -15.64
CA PHE A 219 -9.33 -14.88 -16.80
C PHE A 219 -9.75 -14.20 -18.09
N MET A 220 -11.05 -13.91 -18.25
CA MET A 220 -11.58 -13.24 -19.44
C MET A 220 -11.03 -11.83 -19.63
N ARG A 221 -10.71 -11.13 -18.53
CA ARG A 221 -10.21 -9.76 -18.59
C ARG A 221 -8.70 -9.66 -18.79
N TYR A 222 -7.92 -10.51 -18.12
CA TYR A 222 -6.46 -10.38 -18.06
C TYR A 222 -5.70 -11.45 -18.80
N ILE A 223 -6.26 -12.66 -18.93
CA ILE A 223 -5.56 -13.81 -19.52
C ILE A 223 -5.99 -14.00 -20.96
N TYR A 224 -7.27 -14.30 -21.21
CA TYR A 224 -7.80 -14.67 -22.53
C TYR A 224 -7.43 -13.69 -23.66
N PRO A 225 -7.53 -12.36 -23.48
CA PRO A 225 -7.21 -11.43 -24.56
C PRO A 225 -5.75 -11.49 -25.00
N LYS A 226 -4.85 -11.90 -24.10
CA LYS A 226 -3.39 -11.93 -24.27
C LYS A 226 -2.85 -13.32 -24.63
N LEU A 227 -3.72 -14.32 -24.71
CA LEU A 227 -3.35 -15.64 -25.21
C LEU A 227 -2.89 -15.53 -26.67
N ASN A 228 -1.88 -16.33 -27.02
CA ASN A 228 -1.42 -16.46 -28.39
C ASN A 228 -2.43 -17.25 -29.25
N PRO A 229 -2.30 -17.24 -30.59
CA PRO A 229 -3.25 -17.93 -31.47
C PRO A 229 -3.42 -19.43 -31.17
N GLU A 230 -2.33 -20.15 -30.93
CA GLU A 230 -2.35 -21.60 -30.62
C GLU A 230 -3.06 -21.90 -29.28
N GLN A 231 -2.89 -21.03 -28.28
CA GLN A 231 -3.60 -21.10 -27.01
C GLN A 231 -5.09 -20.82 -27.18
N LYS A 232 -5.47 -19.88 -28.04
CA LYS A 232 -6.88 -19.58 -28.31
C LYS A 232 -7.56 -20.69 -29.10
N GLU A 233 -6.93 -21.15 -30.18
CA GLU A 233 -7.40 -22.27 -30.99
C GLU A 233 -7.64 -23.52 -30.12
N PHE A 234 -6.69 -23.84 -29.24
CA PHE A 234 -6.88 -24.93 -28.27
C PHE A 234 -8.12 -24.74 -27.38
N LEU A 235 -8.35 -23.54 -26.85
CA LEU A 235 -9.52 -23.27 -26.01
C LEU A 235 -10.84 -23.30 -26.79
N ASP A 236 -10.83 -22.88 -28.05
CA ASP A 236 -11.98 -22.88 -28.94
C ASP A 236 -12.35 -24.31 -29.38
N GLU A 237 -11.34 -25.16 -29.64
CA GLU A 237 -11.48 -26.59 -29.96
C GLU A 237 -12.06 -27.43 -28.82
N MET A 238 -11.83 -27.04 -27.56
CA MET A 238 -12.29 -27.82 -26.42
C MET A 238 -13.82 -27.95 -26.31
N HIS A 239 -14.61 -27.20 -27.10
CA HIS A 239 -16.08 -27.13 -27.13
C HIS A 239 -16.78 -26.79 -25.79
N ASP A 240 -16.12 -26.98 -24.65
CA ASP A 240 -16.57 -26.66 -23.30
C ASP A 240 -15.51 -25.86 -22.53
N TYR A 241 -15.38 -24.60 -22.93
CA TYR A 241 -14.55 -23.59 -22.26
C TYR A 241 -14.87 -23.46 -20.76
N ARG A 242 -16.13 -23.66 -20.35
CA ARG A 242 -16.54 -23.56 -18.94
C ARG A 242 -15.93 -24.68 -18.10
N ASN A 243 -15.85 -25.89 -18.64
CA ASN A 243 -15.17 -27.00 -17.97
C ASN A 243 -13.67 -26.75 -17.86
N PHE A 244 -13.03 -26.19 -18.89
CA PHE A 244 -11.63 -25.80 -18.82
C PHE A 244 -11.36 -24.79 -17.70
N ILE A 245 -12.14 -23.71 -17.63
CA ILE A 245 -11.99 -22.69 -16.58
C ILE A 245 -12.25 -23.26 -15.19
N THR A 246 -13.22 -24.17 -15.07
CA THR A 246 -13.52 -24.85 -13.80
C THR A 246 -12.34 -25.70 -13.36
N LEU A 247 -11.78 -26.52 -14.26
CA LEU A 247 -10.61 -27.34 -13.97
C LEU A 247 -9.40 -26.49 -13.61
N LEU A 248 -9.17 -25.41 -14.36
CA LEU A 248 -8.07 -24.48 -14.10
C LEU A 248 -8.22 -23.80 -12.74
N TYR A 249 -9.41 -23.30 -12.41
CA TYR A 249 -9.73 -22.75 -11.10
C TYR A 249 -9.48 -23.77 -9.98
N ASP A 250 -9.99 -24.99 -10.10
CA ASP A 250 -9.86 -26.00 -9.05
C ASP A 250 -8.40 -26.36 -8.75
N ASN A 251 -7.54 -26.35 -9.77
CA ASN A 251 -6.10 -26.59 -9.58
C ASN A 251 -5.39 -25.35 -9.01
N LEU A 252 -5.64 -24.16 -9.55
CA LEU A 252 -5.01 -22.92 -9.07
C LEU A 252 -5.46 -22.54 -7.64
N ALA A 253 -6.72 -22.78 -7.30
CA ALA A 253 -7.28 -22.47 -6.00
C ALA A 253 -6.64 -23.28 -4.85
N ARG A 254 -6.09 -24.47 -5.17
CA ARG A 254 -5.36 -25.37 -4.26
C ARG A 254 -3.89 -24.96 -4.05
N ILE A 255 -3.34 -24.09 -4.91
CA ILE A 255 -1.97 -23.59 -4.73
C ILE A 255 -1.89 -22.82 -3.40
N ASN A 256 -0.76 -22.98 -2.71
CA ASN A 256 -0.48 -22.18 -1.53
C ASN A 256 -0.39 -20.70 -1.90
N ARG A 257 -1.46 -19.94 -1.60
CA ARG A 257 -1.57 -18.48 -1.80
C ARG A 257 -0.69 -17.66 -0.86
N GLY A 258 0.17 -18.31 -0.08
CA GLY A 258 1.08 -17.69 0.87
C GLY A 258 2.16 -16.86 0.21
N THR A 259 2.73 -17.28 -0.91
CA THR A 259 3.81 -16.55 -1.60
C THR A 259 3.73 -16.76 -3.11
N PHE A 260 2.98 -15.92 -3.82
CA PHE A 260 3.04 -15.89 -5.27
C PHE A 260 4.39 -15.34 -5.73
N GLN A 261 5.09 -16.12 -6.55
CA GLN A 261 6.21 -15.59 -7.33
C GLN A 261 5.69 -14.57 -8.36
N ASP A 262 6.61 -13.91 -9.06
CA ASP A 262 6.25 -12.96 -10.12
C ASP A 262 5.64 -13.68 -11.36
N GLU A 263 5.63 -15.01 -11.39
CA GLU A 263 5.00 -15.85 -12.42
C GLU A 263 4.17 -16.99 -11.81
N VAL A 264 3.01 -17.27 -12.41
CA VAL A 264 2.21 -18.49 -12.20
C VAL A 264 2.11 -19.23 -13.54
N GLY A 265 2.84 -20.32 -13.66
CA GLY A 265 2.84 -21.17 -14.85
C GLY A 265 1.79 -22.28 -14.78
N VAL A 266 1.07 -22.50 -15.87
CA VAL A 266 0.11 -23.59 -16.06
C VAL A 266 0.54 -24.39 -17.29
N ARG A 267 0.81 -25.68 -17.12
CA ARG A 267 1.10 -26.61 -18.21
C ARG A 267 -0.14 -27.41 -18.55
N ILE A 268 -0.42 -27.58 -19.84
CA ILE A 268 -1.55 -28.36 -20.34
C ILE A 268 -1.00 -29.47 -21.24
N ASN A 269 -1.13 -30.70 -20.78
CA ASN A 269 -0.76 -31.90 -21.53
C ASN A 269 -2.00 -32.41 -22.30
N ARG A 270 -1.90 -32.42 -23.63
CA ARG A 270 -2.99 -32.83 -24.53
C ARG A 270 -2.94 -34.33 -24.80
N ARG A 271 -4.05 -35.05 -24.64
CA ARG A 271 -4.15 -36.51 -24.91
C ARG A 271 -3.82 -36.90 -26.35
N ILE A 272 -4.15 -36.05 -27.33
CA ILE A 272 -4.02 -36.34 -28.77
C ILE A 272 -2.58 -36.06 -29.28
N SER A 273 -1.82 -35.21 -28.59
CA SER A 273 -0.44 -34.87 -28.98
C SER A 273 0.42 -34.61 -27.74
N TYR A 274 0.92 -35.70 -27.14
CA TYR A 274 1.90 -35.64 -26.03
C TYR A 274 3.21 -34.94 -26.41
N ALA A 275 3.47 -34.73 -27.71
CA ALA A 275 4.73 -34.19 -28.21
C ALA A 275 4.90 -32.67 -28.01
N ARG A 276 3.82 -31.92 -27.73
CA ARG A 276 3.87 -30.47 -27.48
C ARG A 276 2.87 -30.05 -26.39
N PRO A 277 3.29 -29.96 -25.12
CA PRO A 277 2.47 -29.36 -24.08
C PRO A 277 2.24 -27.88 -24.37
N LEU A 278 1.07 -27.37 -23.97
CA LEU A 278 0.75 -25.95 -24.06
C LEU A 278 0.93 -25.31 -22.69
N ASP A 279 1.80 -24.29 -22.60
CA ASP A 279 2.02 -23.56 -21.36
C ASP A 279 1.29 -22.21 -21.39
N ILE A 280 0.77 -21.77 -20.25
CA ILE A 280 0.24 -20.43 -20.00
C ILE A 280 1.02 -19.87 -18.82
N ALA A 281 1.87 -18.86 -19.07
CA ALA A 281 2.63 -18.18 -18.01
C ALA A 281 1.96 -16.86 -17.65
N ILE A 282 1.38 -16.75 -16.46
CA ILE A 282 0.78 -15.52 -15.95
C ILE A 282 1.85 -14.74 -15.19
N ARG A 283 2.36 -13.64 -15.75
CA ARG A 283 3.43 -12.82 -15.16
C ARG A 283 2.89 -11.52 -14.58
N PHE A 284 3.24 -11.21 -13.35
CA PHE A 284 2.86 -9.98 -12.65
C PHE A 284 3.95 -8.93 -12.80
N THR A 285 3.63 -7.81 -13.44
CA THR A 285 4.56 -6.72 -13.72
C THR A 285 4.04 -5.41 -13.15
N ASP A 286 4.92 -4.43 -12.97
CA ASP A 286 4.47 -3.06 -12.71
C ASP A 286 3.72 -2.55 -13.95
N GLY A 287 2.46 -2.17 -13.77
CA GLY A 287 1.57 -1.74 -14.86
C GLY A 287 0.70 -2.83 -15.51
N GLY A 288 0.80 -4.10 -15.11
CA GLY A 288 -0.16 -5.10 -15.59
C GLY A 288 0.21 -6.57 -15.42
N ILE A 289 -0.69 -7.41 -15.93
CA ILE A 289 -0.48 -8.85 -16.08
C ILE A 289 -0.05 -9.14 -17.53
N GLN A 290 1.00 -9.93 -17.73
CA GLN A 290 1.41 -10.43 -19.03
C GLN A 290 1.15 -11.93 -19.13
N VAL A 291 0.91 -12.42 -20.36
CA VAL A 291 0.69 -13.84 -20.62
C VAL A 291 1.76 -14.34 -21.60
N GLY A 292 2.58 -15.28 -21.14
CA GLY A 292 3.65 -15.90 -21.91
C GLY A 292 3.26 -17.26 -22.49
N ARG A 293 4.02 -17.70 -23.50
CA ARG A 293 3.86 -18.99 -24.19
C ARG A 293 4.57 -20.16 -23.48
N GLU A 294 5.55 -19.84 -22.65
CA GLU A 294 6.39 -20.81 -21.95
C GLU A 294 6.39 -20.45 -20.46
N ALA A 295 6.10 -21.44 -19.62
CA ALA A 295 6.20 -21.32 -18.18
C ALA A 295 7.58 -21.84 -17.75
N PHE A 296 8.35 -21.01 -17.06
CA PHE A 296 9.69 -21.42 -16.58
C PHE A 296 9.58 -22.48 -15.48
N ASN A 297 8.53 -22.41 -14.67
CA ASN A 297 8.24 -23.37 -13.61
C ASN A 297 6.71 -23.56 -13.47
N PRO A 298 6.11 -24.52 -14.19
CA PRO A 298 4.66 -24.72 -14.14
C PRO A 298 4.23 -25.22 -12.76
N LEU A 299 3.47 -24.38 -12.06
CA LEU A 299 2.92 -24.69 -10.74
C LEU A 299 1.75 -25.67 -10.82
N VAL A 300 1.07 -25.71 -11.96
CA VAL A 300 -0.05 -26.61 -12.24
C VAL A 300 0.18 -27.32 -13.54
N THR A 301 -0.10 -28.63 -13.56
CA THR A 301 -0.17 -29.42 -14.79
C THR A 301 -1.57 -30.00 -14.94
N LEU A 302 -2.24 -29.67 -16.04
CA LEU A 302 -3.55 -30.20 -16.41
C LEU A 302 -3.37 -31.30 -17.46
N TYR A 303 -4.18 -32.35 -17.34
CA TYR A 303 -4.24 -33.44 -18.32
C TYR A 303 -5.63 -33.41 -18.97
N LEU A 304 -5.66 -33.02 -20.25
CA LEU A 304 -6.87 -32.82 -21.04
C LEU A 304 -6.88 -33.77 -22.23
#